data_AF-A0A356FFX5-F1
#
_entry.id   AF-A0A356FFX5-F1
#
_cell.length_a   1.000
_cell.length_b   1.000
_cell.length_c   1.000
_cell.angle_alpha   90.00
_cell.angle_beta   90.00
_cell.angle_gamma   90.00
#
_symmetry.space_group_name_H-M   'P 1'
#
loop_
_entity.id
_entity.type
_entity.pdbx_description
1 polymer ?
#
loop_
_entity_poly.entity_id
_entity_poly.type
_entity_poly.pdbx_seq_one_letter_code
_entity_poly.pdbx_strand_id
1 'polypeptide(L)' 'ADEPTGNLDRDNAESLLEQLSAFTNDGGSVLLVTHDARVEGHSDRTVEIEEGRLVG' A
#
# COMPACT_ATOMS: atom_id res chain seq x y z
N ALA A 1 -6.29 4.80 -6.00
CA ALA A 1 -5.27 5.85 -6.04
C ALA A 1 -3.98 5.17 -6.48
N ASP A 2 -3.36 5.63 -7.57
CA ASP A 2 -2.17 4.95 -8.12
C ASP A 2 -0.94 5.12 -7.25
N GLU A 3 -0.86 6.21 -6.47
CA GLU A 3 0.15 6.41 -5.41
C GLU A 3 -0.39 7.36 -4.34
N PRO A 4 -1.11 6.86 -3.33
CA PRO A 4 -1.67 7.74 -2.29
C PRO A 4 -0.63 8.23 -1.28
N THR A 5 0.59 7.65 -1.25
CA THR A 5 1.69 8.07 -0.36
C THR A 5 2.68 9.04 -1.01
N GLY A 6 2.66 9.23 -2.34
CA GLY A 6 3.74 9.93 -3.07
C GLY A 6 3.94 11.42 -2.72
N ASN A 7 2.92 12.07 -2.14
CA ASN A 7 3.00 13.48 -1.71
C ASN A 7 2.94 13.65 -0.18
N LEU A 8 2.96 12.56 0.58
CA LEU A 8 2.89 12.60 2.04
C LEU A 8 4.29 12.53 2.64
N ASP A 9 4.53 13.30 3.69
CA ASP A 9 5.67 13.06 4.57
C ASP A 9 5.54 11.69 5.26
N ARG A 10 6.62 11.24 5.90
CA ARG A 10 6.68 9.90 6.50
C ARG A 10 5.56 9.66 7.49
N ASP A 11 5.28 10.62 8.37
CA ASP A 11 4.34 10.43 9.47
C ASP A 11 2.90 10.40 8.93
N ASN A 12 2.60 11.22 7.92
CA ASN A 12 1.32 11.19 7.22
C ASN A 12 1.11 9.92 6.40
N ALA A 13 2.15 9.40 5.74
CA ALA A 13 2.08 8.14 5.01
C ALA A 13 1.80 6.96 5.96
N GLU A 14 2.45 6.93 7.13
CA GLU A 14 2.25 5.89 8.13
C GLU A 14 0.83 5.93 8.71
N SER A 15 0.32 7.11 9.05
CA SER A 15 -1.07 7.26 9.52
C SER A 15 -2.10 6.82 8.47
N LEU A 16 -1.85 7.07 7.19
CA LEU A 16 -2.70 6.58 6.10
C LEU A 16 -2.70 5.04 6.05
N LEU A 17 -1.53 4.42 6.14
CA LEU A 17 -1.40 2.96 6.10
C LEU A 17 -2.08 2.29 7.30
N GLU A 18 -1.99 2.90 8.49
CA GLU A 18 -2.73 2.44 9.68
C GLU A 18 -4.25 2.46 9.46
N GLN A 19 -4.78 3.53 8.86
CA GLN A 19 -6.22 3.63 8.56
C GLN A 19 -6.67 2.60 7.53
N LEU A 20 -5.87 2.36 6.48
CA LEU A 20 -6.15 1.31 5.50
C LEU A 20 -6.09 -0.09 6.12
N SER A 21 -5.16 -0.31 7.04
CA SER A 21 -5.05 -1.56 7.81
C SER A 21 -6.27 -1.77 8.70
N ALA A 22 -6.76 -0.72 9.38
CA ALA A 22 -7.98 -0.79 10.18
C ALA A 22 -9.21 -1.14 9.31
N PHE A 23 -9.34 -0.51 8.14
CA PHE A 23 -10.43 -0.79 7.22
C PHE A 23 -10.42 -2.24 6.70
N THR A 24 -9.25 -2.80 6.39
CA THR A 24 -9.13 -4.20 5.96
C THR A 24 -9.43 -5.17 7.09
N ASN A 25 -9.02 -4.87 8.32
CA ASN A 25 -9.37 -5.63 9.52
C ASN A 25 -10.89 -5.65 9.80
N ASP A 26 -11.62 -4.60 9.41
CA ASP A 26 -13.09 -4.54 9.51
C ASP A 26 -13.82 -5.29 8.37
N GLY A 27 -13.09 -6.03 7.53
CA GLY A 27 -13.62 -6.84 6.43
C GLY A 27 -13.64 -6.14 5.08
N GLY A 28 -13.07 -4.94 5.00
CA GLY A 28 -12.80 -4.26 3.74
C GLY A 28 -11.67 -4.91 2.94
N SER A 29 -11.51 -4.52 1.67
CA SER A 29 -10.36 -4.93 0.86
C SER A 29 -9.76 -3.72 0.15
N VAL A 30 -8.43 -3.65 0.13
CA VAL A 30 -7.68 -2.54 -0.45
C VAL A 30 -6.68 -3.08 -1.47
N LEU A 31 -6.67 -2.47 -2.66
CA LEU A 31 -5.58 -2.62 -3.62
C LEU A 31 -4.84 -1.28 -3.66
N LEU A 32 -3.56 -1.33 -3.30
CA LEU A 32 -2.68 -0.18 -3.22
C LEU A 32 -1.53 -0.36 -4.22
N VAL A 33 -1.36 0.63 -5.09
CA VAL A 33 -0.20 0.73 -5.99
C VAL A 33 0.73 1.78 -5.39
N THR A 34 2.03 1.48 -5.35
CA THR A 34 3.05 2.36 -4.77
C THR A 34 4.45 1.90 -5.15
N HIS A 35 5.40 2.83 -5.18
CA HIS A 35 6.84 2.55 -5.30
C HIS A 35 7.53 2.54 -3.92
N ASP A 36 6.74 2.65 -2.85
CA ASP A 36 7.21 2.81 -1.49
C ASP A 36 7.28 1.48 -0.73
N ALA A 37 8.50 1.02 -0.44
CA ALA A 37 8.73 -0.23 0.27
C ALA A 37 8.14 -0.25 1.70
N ARG A 38 7.83 0.91 2.30
CA ARG A 38 7.22 0.97 3.65
C ARG A 38 5.87 0.26 3.72
N VAL A 39 5.18 0.11 2.59
CA VAL A 39 3.84 -0.49 2.50
C VAL A 39 3.87 -2.01 2.65
N GLU A 40 5.01 -2.66 2.38
CA GLU A 40 5.15 -4.12 2.47
C GLU A 40 4.76 -4.65 3.85
N GLY A 41 5.10 -3.93 4.92
CA GLY A 41 4.76 -4.29 6.31
C GLY A 41 3.28 -4.14 6.69
N HIS A 42 2.48 -3.47 5.86
CA HIS A 42 1.05 -3.23 6.09
C HIS A 42 0.14 -4.03 5.15
N SER A 43 0.70 -4.87 4.29
CA SER A 43 -0.04 -5.62 3.27
C SER A 43 -0.06 -7.13 3.57
N ASP A 44 -1.22 -7.77 3.40
CA ASP A 44 -1.32 -9.24 3.49
C ASP A 44 -0.62 -9.94 2.33
N ARG A 45 -0.56 -9.26 1.18
CA ARG A 45 0.09 -9.75 -0.04
C ARG A 45 0.68 -8.59 -0.82
N THR A 46 1.94 -8.74 -1.20
CA THR A 46 2.65 -7.85 -2.13
C THR A 46 2.83 -8.57 -3.46
N VAL A 47 2.65 -7.83 -4.56
CA VAL A 47 2.95 -8.31 -5.92
C VAL A 47 3.77 -7.25 -6.64
N GLU A 48 4.73 -7.71 -7.44
CA GLU A 48 5.61 -6.81 -8.20
C GLU A 48 5.27 -6.90 -9.69
N ILE A 49 5.26 -5.74 -10.36
CA ILE A 49 5.03 -5.62 -11.80
C ILE A 49 6.28 -5.05 -12.45
N GLU A 50 6.88 -5.82 -13.35
CA GLU A 50 7.99 -5.39 -14.22
C GLU A 50 7.59 -5.57 -15.68
N GLU A 51 7.83 -4.56 -16.51
CA GLU A 51 7.54 -4.57 -17.96
C GLU A 51 6.11 -5.07 -18.31
N GLY A 52 5.13 -4.72 -17.47
CA GLY A 52 3.72 -5.11 -17.67
C GLY A 52 3.41 -6.57 -17.30
N ARG A 53 4.30 -7.24 -16.57
CA ARG A 53 4.14 -8.63 -16.11
C ARG A 53 4.29 -8.71 -14.60
N LEU A 54 3.53 -9.61 -13.98
CA LEU A 54 3.76 -9.97 -12.58
C LEU A 54 5.03 -10.82 -12.49
N VAL A 55 5.97 -10.42 -11.63
CA VAL A 55 7.25 -11.11 -11.43
C VAL A 55 7.41 -11.71 -10.03
N GLY A 56 6.44 -11.46 -9.14
CA GLY A 56 6.34 -12.02 -7.78
C GLY A 56 4.94 -12.47 -7.41
#